data_AF-A0AAD5UEM8-F1
#
_entry.id   AF-A0AAD5UEM8-F1
#
_cell.length_a   1.000
_cell.length_b   1.000
_cell.length_c   1.000
_cell.angle_alpha   90.00
_cell.angle_beta   90.00
_cell.angle_gamma   90.00
#
_symmetry.space_group_name_H-M   'P 1'
#
loop_
_entity.id
_entity.type
_entity.pdbx_description
1 polymer ?
#
loop_
_entity_poly.entity_id
_entity_poly.type
_entity_poly.pdbx_seq_one_letter_code
_entity_poly.pdbx_strand_id
1 'polypeptide(L)'
;MNRIKNWISRHSFKKVYEEMKQKPGANLSSFLLLHELTAIVPIPFIYYTFEFLDFDYPVPQEFLEEGNRRVGKMLEVFGLPKPDPESKAMLHLVSSYFLVKTMMPVRIAASLYLTPSLTR
;
A
#
# COMPACT_ATOMS: atom_id res chain seq x y z
N MET A 1 11.03 4.48 34.19
CA MET A 1 10.53 3.09 34.03
C MET A 1 9.00 2.99 33.86
N ASN A 2 8.17 3.73 34.63
CA ASN A 2 6.70 3.62 34.57
C ASN A 2 6.04 4.07 33.25
N ARG A 3 6.60 5.06 32.52
CA ARG A 3 6.03 5.50 31.23
C ARG A 3 6.14 4.46 30.12
N ILE A 4 7.24 3.73 30.06
CA ILE A 4 7.49 2.68 29.06
C ILE A 4 6.58 1.48 29.33
N LYS A 5 6.45 1.06 30.60
CA LYS A 5 5.52 -0.02 31.01
C LYS A 5 4.06 0.31 30.68
N ASN A 6 3.65 1.57 30.91
CA ASN A 6 2.30 2.02 30.57
C ASN A 6 2.07 2.11 29.06
N TRP A 7 3.11 2.44 28.27
CA TRP A 7 3.02 2.44 26.81
C TRP A 7 2.88 1.02 26.24
N ILE A 8 3.68 0.06 26.73
CA ILE A 8 3.60 -1.35 26.31
C ILE A 8 2.25 -1.98 26.72
N SER A 9 1.76 -1.69 27.93
CA SER A 9 0.47 -2.18 28.42
C SER A 9 -0.72 -1.67 27.58
N ARG A 10 -0.66 -0.42 27.10
CA ARG A 10 -1.69 0.16 26.22
C ARG A 10 -1.81 -0.49 24.85
N HIS A 11 -0.79 -1.26 24.47
CA HIS A 11 -0.56 -1.79 23.13
C HIS A 11 -0.55 -3.33 23.10
N SER A 12 -1.04 -3.96 24.17
CA SER A 12 -1.21 -5.42 24.22
C SER A 12 -2.36 -5.87 23.31
N PHE A 13 -2.14 -6.96 22.56
CA PHE A 13 -3.16 -7.59 21.72
C PHE A 13 -4.46 -7.93 22.47
N LYS A 14 -4.35 -8.31 23.75
CA LYS A 14 -5.54 -8.55 24.60
C LYS A 14 -6.42 -7.30 24.70
N LYS A 15 -5.80 -6.12 24.84
CA LYS A 15 -6.53 -4.86 24.98
C LYS A 15 -7.16 -4.43 23.66
N VAL A 16 -6.42 -4.56 22.55
CA VAL A 16 -6.95 -4.30 21.20
C VAL A 16 -8.21 -5.15 20.97
N TYR A 17 -8.16 -6.44 21.29
CA TYR A 17 -9.29 -7.35 21.14
C TYR A 17 -10.51 -6.94 21.99
N GLU A 18 -10.31 -6.57 23.25
CA GLU A 18 -11.41 -6.10 24.11
C GLU A 18 -12.03 -4.78 23.61
N GLU A 19 -11.21 -3.83 23.15
CA GLU A 19 -11.71 -2.58 22.54
C GLU A 19 -12.46 -2.84 21.21
N MET A 20 -12.02 -3.83 20.43
CA MET A 20 -12.69 -4.23 19.19
C MET A 20 -14.13 -4.72 19.45
N LYS A 21 -14.36 -5.46 20.54
CA LYS A 21 -15.68 -5.99 20.92
C LYS A 21 -16.69 -4.91 21.30
N GLN A 22 -16.24 -3.79 21.86
CA GLN A 22 -17.16 -2.79 22.42
C GLN A 22 -17.93 -2.01 21.35
N LYS A 23 -17.28 -1.70 20.21
CA LYS A 23 -17.86 -0.90 19.13
C LYS A 23 -17.64 -1.55 17.75
N PRO A 24 -18.22 -2.75 17.48
CA PRO A 24 -17.85 -3.57 16.33
C PRO A 24 -18.03 -2.85 14.98
N GLY A 25 -19.10 -2.06 14.80
CA GLY A 25 -19.33 -1.31 13.56
C GLY A 25 -18.31 -0.19 13.34
N ALA A 26 -18.05 0.65 14.34
CA ALA A 26 -17.06 1.73 14.24
C ALA A 26 -15.65 1.18 14.00
N ASN A 27 -15.32 0.07 14.67
CA ASN A 27 -14.06 -0.64 14.51
C ASN A 27 -13.90 -1.24 13.10
N LEU A 28 -14.97 -1.80 12.52
CA LEU A 28 -14.93 -2.28 11.13
C LEU A 28 -14.65 -1.12 10.15
N SER A 29 -15.37 -0.01 10.28
CA SER A 29 -15.15 1.17 9.42
C SER A 29 -13.74 1.73 9.56
N SER A 30 -13.22 1.80 10.79
CA SER A 30 -11.84 2.24 11.04
C SER A 30 -10.81 1.27 10.45
N PHE A 31 -11.03 -0.04 10.56
CA PHE A 31 -10.16 -1.04 9.93
C PHE A 31 -10.12 -0.86 8.41
N LEU A 32 -11.27 -0.71 7.77
CA LEU A 32 -11.35 -0.52 6.31
C LEU A 32 -10.64 0.77 5.89
N LEU A 33 -10.84 1.87 6.61
CA LEU A 33 -10.15 3.13 6.33
C LEU A 33 -8.63 2.98 6.45
N LEU A 34 -8.15 2.32 7.50
CA LEU A 34 -6.72 2.03 7.66
C LEU A 34 -6.19 1.07 6.59
N HIS A 35 -6.99 0.09 6.19
CA HIS A 35 -6.63 -0.87 5.14
C HIS A 35 -6.43 -0.17 3.79
N GLU A 36 -7.36 0.71 3.43
CA GLU A 36 -7.29 1.50 2.19
C GLU A 36 -6.15 2.52 2.25
N LEU A 37 -5.98 3.23 3.37
CA LEU A 37 -4.90 4.20 3.53
C LEU A 37 -3.52 3.53 3.39
N THR A 38 -3.34 2.37 4.01
CA THR A 38 -2.11 1.56 3.88
C THR A 38 -2.00 0.87 2.51
N ALA A 39 -3.02 0.92 1.65
CA ALA A 39 -2.92 0.53 0.25
C ALA A 39 -2.48 1.70 -0.62
N ILE A 40 -3.13 2.85 -0.45
CA ILE A 40 -3.00 4.02 -1.33
C ILE A 40 -1.69 4.75 -1.10
N VAL A 41 -1.28 4.97 0.16
CA VAL A 41 -0.08 5.77 0.47
C VAL A 41 1.23 5.07 0.06
N PRO A 42 1.39 3.75 0.28
CA PRO A 42 2.66 3.10 -0.09
C PRO A 42 2.91 3.01 -1.60
N ILE A 43 1.87 2.95 -2.44
CA ILE A 43 2.02 2.87 -3.90
C ILE A 43 2.87 4.03 -4.45
N PRO A 44 2.49 5.32 -4.31
CA PRO A 44 3.28 6.44 -4.80
C PRO A 44 4.62 6.55 -4.07
N PHE A 45 4.68 6.22 -2.77
CA PHE A 45 5.94 6.24 -2.02
C PHE A 45 6.97 5.27 -2.62
N ILE A 46 6.57 4.02 -2.90
CA ILE A 46 7.43 3.00 -3.51
C ILE A 46 7.74 3.37 -4.96
N TYR A 47 6.74 3.85 -5.72
CA TYR A 47 6.92 4.30 -7.10
C TYR A 47 8.02 5.36 -7.20
N TYR A 48 7.91 6.45 -6.42
CA TYR A 48 8.89 7.54 -6.45
C TYR A 48 10.23 7.12 -5.89
N THR A 49 10.27 6.12 -5.00
CA THR A 49 11.53 5.52 -4.56
C THR A 49 12.22 4.78 -5.71
N PHE A 50 11.50 3.99 -6.50
CA PHE A 50 12.08 3.32 -7.66
C PHE A 50 12.53 4.31 -8.75
N GLU A 51 11.73 5.34 -9.02
CA GLU A 51 12.09 6.41 -9.95
C GLU A 51 13.36 7.15 -9.48
N PHE A 52 13.40 7.55 -8.20
CA PHE A 52 14.53 8.29 -7.63
C PHE A 52 15.83 7.48 -7.63
N LEU A 53 15.74 6.16 -7.43
CA LEU A 53 16.89 5.26 -7.42
C LEU A 53 17.28 4.76 -8.83
N ASP A 54 16.54 5.16 -9.88
CA ASP A 54 16.63 4.58 -11.23
C ASP A 54 16.66 3.05 -11.19
N PHE A 55 15.70 2.47 -10.47
CA PHE A 55 15.72 1.03 -10.18
C PHE A 55 15.61 0.21 -11.46
N ASP A 56 16.63 -0.63 -11.68
CA ASP A 56 16.66 -1.56 -12.82
C ASP A 56 15.90 -2.85 -12.52
N TYR A 57 15.11 -3.27 -13.51
CA TYR A 57 14.35 -4.51 -13.44
C TYR A 57 15.05 -5.59 -14.26
N PRO A 58 15.28 -6.79 -13.69
CA PRO A 58 15.83 -7.92 -14.42
C PRO A 58 14.75 -8.59 -15.28
N VAL A 59 14.13 -7.82 -16.18
CA VAL A 59 13.09 -8.27 -17.11
C VAL A 59 13.54 -7.99 -18.55
N PRO A 60 13.22 -8.88 -19.51
CA PRO A 60 13.52 -8.63 -20.92
C PRO A 60 12.85 -7.35 -21.44
N GLN A 61 13.52 -6.62 -22.33
CA GLN A 61 12.98 -5.37 -22.93
C GLN A 61 11.64 -5.58 -23.63
N GLU A 62 11.41 -6.76 -24.22
CA GLU A 62 10.14 -7.14 -24.83
C GLU A 62 8.94 -6.97 -23.87
N PHE A 63 9.12 -7.23 -22.56
CA PHE A 63 8.05 -7.04 -21.57
C PHE A 63 7.77 -5.56 -21.29
N LEU A 64 8.80 -4.72 -21.34
CA LEU A 64 8.67 -3.27 -21.18
C LEU A 64 7.90 -2.67 -22.37
N GLU A 65 8.34 -2.98 -23.58
CA GLU A 65 7.71 -2.51 -24.82
C GLU A 65 6.26 -2.98 -24.95
N GLU A 66 5.98 -4.27 -24.69
CA GLU A 66 4.62 -4.80 -24.75
C GLU A 66 3.73 -4.18 -23.67
N GLY A 67 4.28 -3.96 -22.47
CA GLY A 67 3.61 -3.26 -21.38
C GLY A 67 3.21 -1.84 -21.77
N ASN A 68 4.18 -1.06 -22.25
CA ASN A 68 3.97 0.32 -22.69
C ASN A 68 3.03 0.39 -23.91
N ARG A 69 3.08 -0.57 -24.82
CA ARG A 69 2.14 -0.68 -25.95
C ARG A 69 0.69 -0.88 -25.49
N ARG A 70 0.46 -1.76 -24.50
CA ARG A 70 -0.89 -2.02 -23.96
C ARG A 70 -1.43 -0.81 -23.20
N VAL A 71 -0.61 -0.25 -22.31
CA VAL A 71 -0.99 0.94 -21.54
C VAL A 71 -1.22 2.14 -22.45
N GLY A 72 -0.38 2.32 -23.48
CA GLY A 72 -0.53 3.39 -24.47
C GLY A 72 -1.86 3.31 -25.23
N LYS A 73 -2.32 2.10 -25.60
CA LYS A 73 -3.65 1.92 -26.21
C LYS A 73 -4.79 2.31 -25.26
N MET A 74 -4.66 1.98 -23.97
CA MET A 74 -5.66 2.38 -22.97
C MET A 74 -5.67 3.89 -22.79
N LEU A 75 -4.49 4.52 -22.64
CA LEU A 75 -4.36 5.97 -22.47
C LEU A 75 -4.91 6.74 -23.68
N GLU A 76 -4.66 6.25 -24.89
CA GLU A 76 -5.22 6.81 -26.13
C GLU A 76 -6.75 6.81 -26.13
N VAL A 77 -7.40 5.76 -25.63
CA VAL A 77 -8.86 5.71 -25.48
C VAL A 77 -9.38 6.77 -24.50
N PHE A 78 -8.58 7.14 -23.49
CA PHE A 78 -8.90 8.21 -22.55
C PHE A 78 -8.44 9.60 -23.03
N GLY A 79 -7.88 9.73 -24.24
CA GLY A 79 -7.37 11.00 -24.76
C GLY A 79 -6.08 11.48 -24.10
N LEU A 80 -5.33 10.57 -23.46
CA LEU A 80 -4.07 10.85 -22.78
C LEU A 80 -2.87 10.51 -23.67
N PRO A 81 -1.72 11.19 -23.48
CA PRO A 81 -0.51 10.92 -24.24
C PRO A 81 0.02 9.51 -23.97
N LYS A 82 0.56 8.87 -25.02
CA LYS A 82 1.22 7.56 -24.90
C LYS A 82 2.55 7.72 -24.14
N PRO A 83 2.89 6.77 -23.25
CA PRO A 83 4.19 6.75 -22.60
C PRO A 83 5.28 6.46 -23.63
N ASP A 84 6.49 6.93 -23.34
CA ASP A 84 7.68 6.56 -24.10
C ASP A 84 7.85 5.01 -24.07
N PRO A 85 8.08 4.34 -25.22
CA PRO A 85 8.33 2.90 -25.27
C PRO A 85 9.39 2.40 -24.29
N GLU A 86 10.42 3.21 -24.00
CA GLU A 86 11.51 2.87 -23.07
C GLU A 86 11.22 3.30 -21.62
N SER A 87 10.05 3.89 -21.35
CA SER A 87 9.71 4.37 -20.01
C SER A 87 9.52 3.23 -19.02
N LYS A 88 10.30 3.25 -17.92
CA LYS A 88 10.14 2.33 -16.77
C LYS A 88 8.90 2.63 -15.92
N ALA A 89 8.11 3.67 -16.23
CA ALA A 89 6.96 4.09 -15.42
C ALA A 89 5.94 2.97 -15.19
N MET A 90 5.65 2.17 -16.22
CA MET A 90 4.78 1.00 -16.09
C MET A 90 5.35 -0.01 -15.09
N LEU A 91 6.64 -0.33 -15.20
CA LEU A 91 7.31 -1.28 -14.31
C LEU A 91 7.35 -0.78 -12.87
N HIS A 92 7.59 0.52 -12.64
CA HIS A 92 7.51 1.14 -11.31
C HIS A 92 6.10 1.00 -10.71
N LEU A 93 5.06 1.23 -11.51
CA LEU A 93 3.67 1.11 -11.06
C LEU A 93 3.29 -0.35 -10.73
N VAL A 94 3.61 -1.28 -11.62
CA VAL A 94 3.32 -2.70 -11.42
C VAL A 94 4.10 -3.26 -10.24
N SER A 95 5.38 -2.91 -10.12
CA SER A 95 6.23 -3.36 -9.03
C SER A 95 5.79 -2.78 -7.68
N SER A 96 5.40 -1.51 -7.64
CA SER A 96 4.88 -0.89 -6.41
C SER A 96 3.56 -1.54 -5.98
N TYR A 97 2.62 -1.76 -6.91
CA TYR A 97 1.38 -2.49 -6.63
C TYR A 97 1.65 -3.92 -6.14
N PHE A 98 2.56 -4.64 -6.81
CA PHE A 98 2.96 -5.98 -6.41
C PHE A 98 3.51 -5.98 -4.98
N LEU A 99 4.42 -5.07 -4.65
CA LEU A 99 5.01 -4.97 -3.32
C LEU A 99 3.95 -4.70 -2.25
N VAL A 100 3.06 -3.74 -2.47
CA VAL A 100 1.93 -3.43 -1.56
C VAL A 100 1.01 -4.63 -1.36
N LYS A 101 0.85 -5.47 -2.38
CA LYS A 101 0.05 -6.70 -2.32
C LYS A 101 0.77 -7.83 -1.60
N THR A 102 2.08 -7.99 -1.79
CA THR A 102 2.87 -8.95 -0.99
C THR A 102 2.89 -8.59 0.49
N MET A 103 2.81 -7.29 0.82
CA MET A 103 2.71 -6.79 2.19
C MET A 103 1.31 -6.98 2.82
N MET A 104 0.33 -7.57 2.14
CA MET A 104 -1.03 -7.76 2.66
C MET A 104 -1.11 -8.33 4.07
N PRO A 105 -0.38 -9.40 4.45
CA PRO A 105 -0.48 -9.95 5.81
C PRO A 105 -0.04 -8.94 6.88
N VAL A 106 1.06 -8.23 6.62
CA VAL A 106 1.60 -7.18 7.50
C VAL A 106 0.61 -6.01 7.59
N ARG A 107 0.03 -5.62 6.46
CA ARG A 107 -0.96 -4.54 6.39
C ARG A 107 -2.21 -4.87 7.19
N ILE A 108 -2.77 -6.08 7.02
CA ILE A 108 -3.94 -6.52 7.79
C ILE A 108 -3.63 -6.50 9.29
N ALA A 109 -2.47 -7.04 9.71
CA ALA A 109 -2.07 -7.03 11.11
C ALA A 109 -1.90 -5.61 11.66
N ALA A 110 -1.23 -4.73 10.92
CA ALA A 110 -1.04 -3.33 11.30
C ALA A 110 -2.36 -2.55 11.37
N SER A 111 -3.25 -2.73 10.38
CA SER A 111 -4.57 -2.10 10.37
C SER A 111 -5.40 -2.57 11.57
N LEU A 112 -5.50 -3.88 11.83
CA LEU A 112 -6.23 -4.42 13.00
C LEU A 112 -5.68 -3.88 14.32
N TYR A 113 -4.35 -3.80 14.43
CA TYR A 113 -3.69 -3.29 15.62
C TYR A 113 -3.98 -1.80 15.88
N LEU A 114 -4.05 -1.00 14.82
CA LEU A 114 -4.28 0.44 14.90
C LEU A 114 -5.76 0.83 14.98
N THR A 115 -6.69 -0.04 14.56
CA THR A 115 -8.14 0.22 14.54
C THR A 115 -8.68 0.87 15.82
N PRO A 116 -8.40 0.38 17.04
CA PRO A 116 -8.99 0.98 18.24
C PRO A 116 -8.53 2.42 18.49
N SER A 117 -7.41 2.85 17.89
CA SER A 117 -6.87 4.19 18.08
C SER A 117 -7.69 5.28 17.39
N LEU A 118 -8.48 4.94 16.38
CA LEU A 118 -9.33 5.89 15.64
C LEU A 118 -10.77 5.93 16.18
N THR A 119 -11.17 4.96 17.01
CA THR A 119 -12.53 4.82 17.55
C THR A 119 -12.64 5.13 19.05
N ARG A 120 -11.51 5.41 19.69
CA ARG A 120 -11.40 5.93 21.05
C ARG A 120 -11.93 7.36 21.11
#